data_AF-A0A369UTT1-F1
#
_entry.id   AF-A0A369UTT1-F1
#
_cell.length_a   1.000
_cell.length_b   1.000
_cell.length_c   1.000
_cell.angle_alpha   90.00
_cell.angle_beta   90.00
_cell.angle_gamma   90.00
#
_symmetry.space_group_name_H-M   'P 1'
#
loop_
_entity.id
_entity.type
_entity.pdbx_description
1 polymer ?
#
loop_
_entity_poly.entity_id
_entity_poly.type
_entity_poly.pdbx_seq_one_letter_code
_entity_poly.pdbx_strand_id
1 'polypeptide(L)'
;MFFFLFVAVAWATLFIPGPKWLSFIVGCVVIWIALIFVIFGWAGVVWDSHMQPGATHAKWGLIAGILMLLSRATYVIKAVIAILISPPGPP
;
A
#
# COMPACT_ATOMS: atom_id res chain seq x y z
N MET A 1 -6.67 -15.79 -0.17
CA MET A 1 -7.87 -14.93 -0.17
C MET A 1 -7.70 -13.67 0.69
N PHE A 2 -7.23 -13.76 1.94
CA PHE A 2 -7.11 -12.61 2.85
C PHE A 2 -6.24 -11.45 2.29
N PHE A 3 -5.03 -11.73 1.78
CA PHE A 3 -4.14 -10.71 1.21
C PHE A 3 -4.76 -9.90 0.07
N PHE A 4 -5.53 -10.56 -0.81
CA PHE A 4 -6.22 -9.90 -1.93
C PHE A 4 -7.26 -8.89 -1.46
N LEU A 5 -7.96 -9.15 -0.35
CA LEU A 5 -8.94 -8.21 0.20
C LEU A 5 -8.27 -6.91 0.66
N PHE A 6 -7.13 -6.98 1.36
CA PHE A 6 -6.40 -5.79 1.78
C PHE A 6 -5.88 -4.98 0.60
N VAL A 7 -5.36 -5.66 -0.43
CA VAL A 7 -4.94 -4.98 -1.67
C VAL A 7 -6.14 -4.34 -2.34
N ALA A 8 -7.26 -5.05 -2.51
CA ALA A 8 -8.46 -4.51 -3.14
C ALA A 8 -9.00 -3.28 -2.38
N VAL A 9 -9.06 -3.32 -1.05
CA VAL A 9 -9.47 -2.18 -0.21
C VAL A 9 -8.49 -1.02 -0.33
N ALA A 10 -7.18 -1.29 -0.29
CA ALA A 10 -6.15 -0.26 -0.47
C ALA A 10 -6.28 0.44 -1.82
N TRP A 11 -6.63 -0.27 -2.89
CA TRP A 11 -6.84 0.35 -4.20
C TRP A 11 -8.21 1.02 -4.32
N ALA A 12 -9.27 0.43 -3.78
CA ALA A 12 -10.62 1.01 -3.78
C ALA A 12 -10.66 2.40 -3.11
N THR A 13 -9.90 2.58 -2.03
CA THR A 13 -9.81 3.88 -1.33
C THR A 13 -9.21 5.01 -2.17
N LEU A 14 -8.57 4.73 -3.31
CA LEU A 14 -8.11 5.77 -4.25
C LEU A 14 -9.25 6.35 -5.10
N PHE A 15 -10.33 5.59 -5.28
CA PHE A 15 -11.46 5.95 -6.14
C PHE A 15 -12.65 6.50 -5.36
N ILE A 16 -12.70 6.30 -4.03
CA ILE A 16 -13.79 6.80 -3.18
C ILE A 16 -13.49 8.26 -2.79
N PRO A 17 -14.29 9.23 -3.24
CA PRO A 17 -14.16 10.61 -2.79
C PRO A 17 -14.66 10.71 -1.35
N GLY A 18 -13.72 10.91 -0.40
CA GLY A 18 -14.01 11.07 1.02
C GLY A 18 -13.44 12.37 1.59
N PRO A 19 -13.83 12.74 2.82
CA PRO A 19 -13.23 13.86 3.53
C PRO A 19 -11.70 13.70 3.62
N LYS A 20 -10.93 14.79 3.37
CA LYS A 20 -9.46 14.76 3.34
C LYS A 20 -8.85 14.14 4.61
N TRP A 21 -9.43 14.42 5.78
CA TRP A 21 -8.99 13.88 7.06
C TRP A 21 -9.18 12.36 7.16
N LEU A 22 -10.29 11.83 6.63
CA LEU A 22 -10.57 10.40 6.64
C LEU A 22 -9.62 9.67 5.69
N SER A 23 -9.37 10.23 4.50
CA SER A 23 -8.39 9.70 3.55
C SER A 23 -6.98 9.67 4.12
N PHE A 24 -6.62 10.65 4.97
CA PHE A 24 -5.35 10.66 5.68
C PHE A 24 -5.25 9.53 6.71
N ILE A 25 -6.26 9.36 7.57
CA ILE A 25 -6.29 8.29 8.58
C ILE A 25 -6.24 6.91 7.90
N VAL A 26 -7.09 6.69 6.90
CA VAL A 26 -7.12 5.43 6.14
C VAL A 26 -5.78 5.21 5.44
N GLY A 27 -5.16 6.26 4.89
CA GLY A 27 -3.83 6.20 4.31
C GLY A 27 -2.77 5.73 5.30
N CYS A 28 -2.74 6.30 6.51
CA CYS A 28 -1.82 5.90 7.57
C CYS A 28 -2.00 4.44 7.97
N VAL A 29 -3.26 3.99 8.15
CA VAL A 29 -3.58 2.59 8.48
C VAL A 29 -3.12 1.64 7.38
N VAL A 30 -3.39 1.98 6.10
CA VAL A 30 -2.95 1.17 4.95
C VAL A 30 -1.43 1.06 4.89
N ILE A 31 -0.68 2.15 5.14
CA ILE A 31 0.79 2.14 5.20
C ILE A 31 1.28 1.22 6.32
N TRP A 32 0.70 1.35 7.51
CA TRP A 32 1.06 0.52 8.67
C TRP A 32 0.88 -0.96 8.39
N ILE A 33 -0.29 -1.36 7.86
CA ILE A 33 -0.59 -2.75 7.50
C ILE A 33 0.35 -3.24 6.38
N ALA A 34 0.61 -2.40 5.38
CA ALA A 34 1.51 -2.74 4.29
C ALA A 34 2.94 -2.99 4.78
N LEU A 35 3.44 -2.15 5.69
CA LEU A 35 4.76 -2.34 6.31
C LEU A 35 4.84 -3.64 7.11
N ILE A 36 3.80 -3.97 7.89
CA ILE A 36 3.70 -5.25 8.59
C ILE A 36 3.82 -6.40 7.58
N PHE A 37 3.05 -6.38 6.49
CA PHE A 37 3.12 -7.42 5.47
C PHE A 37 4.49 -7.49 4.77
N VAL A 38 5.14 -6.36 4.52
CA VAL A 38 6.49 -6.35 3.94
C VAL A 38 7.52 -6.93 4.91
N ILE A 39 7.53 -6.49 6.17
CA ILE A 39 8.51 -6.93 7.17
C ILE A 39 8.34 -8.42 7.48
N PHE A 40 7.13 -8.85 7.81
CA PHE A 40 6.86 -10.26 8.13
C PHE A 40 6.91 -11.15 6.89
N GLY A 41 6.48 -10.64 5.73
CA GLY A 41 6.62 -11.35 4.45
C GLY A 41 8.08 -11.58 4.09
N TRP A 42 8.92 -10.55 4.22
CA TRP A 42 10.36 -10.64 3.96
C TRP A 42 11.05 -11.58 4.96
N ALA A 43 10.79 -11.41 6.26
CA ALA A 43 11.32 -12.29 7.29
C ALA A 43 10.92 -13.75 7.05
N GLY A 44 9.67 -13.99 6.64
CA GLY A 44 9.19 -15.30 6.23
C GLY A 44 9.91 -15.85 5.00
N VAL A 45 10.09 -15.04 3.94
CA VAL A 45 10.83 -15.48 2.73
C VAL A 45 12.28 -15.85 3.06
N VAL A 46 12.95 -15.06 3.90
CA VAL A 46 14.32 -15.34 4.35
C VAL A 46 14.35 -16.59 5.23
N TRP A 47 13.40 -16.76 6.13
CA TRP A 47 13.30 -17.96 6.95
C TRP A 47 13.06 -19.21 6.10
N ASP A 48 12.13 -19.13 5.15
CA ASP A 48 11.75 -20.22 4.24
C ASP A 48 12.94 -20.65 3.36
N SER A 49 13.79 -19.71 2.93
CA SER A 49 14.98 -20.06 2.15
C SER A 49 16.02 -20.88 2.93
N HIS A 50 15.97 -20.84 4.26
CA HIS A 50 16.92 -21.55 5.13
C HIS A 50 16.32 -22.80 5.80
N MET A 51 14.99 -22.85 6.01
CA MET A 51 14.33 -23.90 6.81
C MET A 51 13.46 -24.83 5.97
N GLN A 52 12.66 -24.31 5.03
CA GLN A 52 11.79 -25.10 4.15
C GLN A 52 11.57 -24.37 2.81
N PRO A 53 12.34 -24.70 1.77
CA PRO A 53 12.17 -24.07 0.46
C PRO A 53 10.81 -24.46 -0.12
N GLY A 54 9.90 -23.49 -0.23
CA GLY A 54 8.61 -23.69 -0.90
C GLY A 54 7.39 -23.05 -0.21
N ALA A 55 7.52 -22.54 1.01
CA ALA A 55 6.41 -21.86 1.67
C ALA A 55 5.98 -20.61 0.87
N THR A 56 4.80 -20.73 0.26
CA THR A 56 4.28 -19.77 -0.73
C THR A 56 3.63 -18.58 -0.04
N HIS A 57 3.18 -18.74 1.20
CA HIS A 57 2.41 -17.74 1.94
C HIS A 57 3.20 -16.48 2.30
N ALA A 58 4.48 -16.61 2.67
CA ALA A 58 5.34 -15.46 2.98
C ALA A 58 5.58 -14.58 1.73
N LYS A 59 5.79 -15.21 0.56
CA LYS A 59 5.91 -14.52 -0.73
C LYS A 59 4.65 -13.74 -1.09
N TRP A 60 3.47 -14.35 -0.92
CA TRP A 60 2.19 -13.67 -1.19
C TRP A 60 1.94 -12.51 -0.24
N GLY A 61 2.29 -12.63 1.05
CA GLY A 61 2.24 -11.55 2.01
C GLY A 61 3.13 -10.37 1.62
N LEU A 62 4.39 -10.66 1.25
CA LEU A 62 5.34 -9.66 0.78
C LEU A 62 4.82 -8.90 -0.45
N ILE A 63 4.34 -9.63 -1.47
CA ILE A 63 3.78 -9.03 -2.69
C ILE A 63 2.58 -8.14 -2.35
N ALA A 64 1.67 -8.61 -1.49
CA ALA A 64 0.51 -7.82 -1.08
C ALA A 64 0.91 -6.53 -0.36
N GLY A 65 1.87 -6.60 0.56
CA GLY A 65 2.42 -5.41 1.24
C GLY A 65 2.99 -4.39 0.25
N ILE A 66 3.79 -4.84 -0.73
CA ILE A 66 4.34 -3.98 -1.78
C ILE A 66 3.24 -3.33 -2.62
N LEU A 67 2.23 -4.10 -3.04
CA LEU A 67 1.09 -3.59 -3.82
C LEU A 67 0.26 -2.56 -3.04
N MET A 68 0.14 -2.72 -1.72
CA MET A 68 -0.52 -1.74 -0.86
C MET A 68 0.30 -0.45 -0.75
N LEU A 69 1.63 -0.53 -0.60
CA LEU A 69 2.50 0.66 -0.61
C LEU A 69 2.44 1.39 -1.95
N LEU A 70 2.42 0.65 -3.06
CA LEU A 70 2.27 1.21 -4.42
C LEU A 70 1.00 2.05 -4.55
N SER A 71 -0.12 1.60 -3.96
CA SER A 71 -1.38 2.39 -3.96
C SER A 71 -1.19 3.78 -3.34
N ARG A 72 -0.39 3.87 -2.27
CA ARG A 72 -0.13 5.14 -1.58
C ARG A 72 0.84 6.01 -2.35
N ALA A 73 1.86 5.41 -2.97
CA ALA A 73 2.76 6.11 -3.88
C ALA A 73 1.99 6.74 -5.05
N THR A 74 1.00 6.05 -5.61
CA THR A 74 0.14 6.61 -6.68
C THR A 74 -0.67 7.81 -6.20
N TYR A 75 -1.13 7.80 -4.95
CA TYR A 75 -1.82 8.94 -4.35
C TYR A 75 -0.91 10.17 -4.23
N VAL A 76 0.35 9.97 -3.81
CA VAL A 76 1.34 11.05 -3.73
C VAL A 76 1.65 11.60 -5.13
N ILE A 77 1.86 10.73 -6.13
CA ILE A 77 2.08 11.15 -7.52
C ILE A 77 0.90 11.97 -8.03
N LYS A 78 -0.33 11.52 -7.80
CA LYS A 78 -1.55 12.26 -8.18
C LYS A 78 -1.60 13.63 -7.52
N ALA A 79 -1.24 13.74 -6.24
CA ALA A 79 -1.18 15.00 -5.53
C ALA A 79 -0.10 15.94 -6.09
N VAL A 80 1.10 15.43 -6.38
CA VAL A 80 2.20 16.21 -6.97
C VAL A 80 1.81 16.72 -8.36
N ILE A 81 1.23 15.88 -9.21
CA ILE A 81 0.74 16.29 -10.54
C ILE A 81 -0.32 17.38 -10.41
N ALA A 82 -1.26 17.25 -9.46
CA ALA A 82 -2.28 18.27 -9.23
C ALA A 82 -1.69 19.63 -8.82
N ILE A 83 -0.61 19.63 -8.02
CA ILE A 83 0.10 20.86 -7.61
C ILE A 83 0.88 21.46 -8.79
N LEU A 84 1.55 20.61 -9.59
CA LEU A 84 2.35 21.08 -10.74
C LEU A 84 1.48 21.66 -11.86
N ILE A 85 0.26 21.14 -12.05
CA ILE A 85 -0.68 21.59 -13.08
C ILE A 85 -1.60 22.70 -12.56
N SER A 86 -1.73 22.87 -11.23
CA SER A 86 -2.55 23.95 -10.70
C SER A 86 -1.98 25.31 -11.13
N PRO A 87 -2.80 26.19 -11.77
CA PRO A 87 -2.33 27.51 -12.16
C PRO A 87 -1.88 28.28 -10.90
N PRO A 88 -0.85 29.14 -11.01
CA PRO A 88 -0.47 30.00 -9.89
C PRO A 88 -1.72 30.76 -9.43
N GLY A 89 -1.98 30.70 -8.12
CA GLY A 89 -3.18 31.30 -7.53
C GLY A 89 -3.33 32.78 -7.92
N PRO A 90 -4.57 33.31 -7.95
CA PRO A 90 -4.80 34.69 -8.34
C PRO A 90 -3.97 35.65 -7.47
N PRO A 91 -3.44 36.73 -8.08
CA PRO A 91 -2.53 37.68 -7.43
C PRO A 91 -3.14 38.41 -6.22
#